data_AF-Q8WN64-F1
#
_entry.id   AF-Q8WN64-F1
#
_cell.length_a   1.000
_cell.length_b   1.000
_cell.length_c   1.000
_cell.angle_alpha   90.00
_cell.angle_beta   90.00
_cell.angle_gamma   90.00
#
_symmetry.space_group_name_H-M   'P 1'
#
loop_
_entity.id
_entity.type
_entity.pdbx_description
1 polymer ?
#
loop_
_entity_poly.entity_id
_entity_poly.type
_entity_poly.pdbx_seq_one_letter_code
_entity_poly.pdbx_strand_id
1 'polypeptide(L)'
;MVMGLGLFLLVFMLGLGLTLPTLAQDNFRYRDFLAKHYDGTPEGRNDRYCESTMRRRHLTSPCKDTNTFIHGNRHHINAICGDENGNPYGGNLRISKSPFQVTTCKLHGGSPRPPCRYRATRGSRNIVVGCENGLPVHLDESIFRP
;
A
#
# COMPACT_ATOMS: atom_id res chain seq x y z
N MET A 1 -7.82 55.11 -1.89
CA MET A 1 -8.33 53.75 -1.60
C MET A 1 -7.62 52.73 -2.50
N VAL A 2 -6.34 52.44 -2.28
CA VAL A 2 -5.56 51.51 -3.15
C VAL A 2 -4.71 50.53 -2.33
N MET A 3 -4.55 50.74 -1.02
CA MET A 3 -3.72 49.88 -0.16
C MET A 3 -4.39 48.59 0.32
N GLY A 4 -5.71 48.42 0.14
CA GLY A 4 -6.44 47.22 0.57
C GLY A 4 -6.32 46.04 -0.39
N LEU A 5 -6.32 46.30 -1.71
CA LEU A 5 -6.31 45.27 -2.75
C LEU A 5 -5.00 44.44 -2.75
N GLY A 6 -3.87 45.05 -2.43
CA GLY A 6 -2.58 44.35 -2.36
C GLY A 6 -2.53 43.32 -1.24
N LEU A 7 -3.13 43.61 -0.08
CA LEU A 7 -3.19 42.69 1.06
C LEU A 7 -4.11 41.51 0.75
N PHE A 8 -5.25 41.75 0.10
CA PHE A 8 -6.17 40.68 -0.33
C PHE A 8 -5.53 39.74 -1.35
N LEU A 9 -4.75 40.27 -2.31
CA LEU A 9 -4.04 39.44 -3.28
C LEU A 9 -2.95 38.58 -2.61
N LEU A 10 -2.22 39.13 -1.64
CA LEU A 10 -1.23 38.36 -0.85
C LEU A 10 -1.87 37.20 -0.08
N VAL A 11 -3.01 37.44 0.59
CA VAL A 11 -3.75 36.41 1.32
C VAL A 11 -4.29 35.33 0.36
N PHE A 12 -4.75 35.71 -0.83
CA PHE A 12 -5.25 34.75 -1.84
C PHE A 12 -4.14 33.83 -2.39
N MET A 13 -2.93 34.37 -2.60
CA MET A 13 -1.78 33.58 -3.04
C MET A 13 -1.25 32.64 -1.95
N LEU A 14 -1.31 33.04 -0.68
CA LEU A 14 -0.99 32.19 0.47
C LEU A 14 -2.04 31.07 0.69
N GLY A 15 -3.30 31.30 0.32
CA GLY A 15 -4.39 30.32 0.42
C GLY A 15 -4.39 29.25 -0.67
N LEU A 16 -4.10 29.61 -1.93
CA LEU A 16 -4.10 28.64 -3.04
C LEU A 16 -2.84 27.78 -3.12
N GLY A 17 -1.72 28.20 -2.51
CA GLY A 17 -0.43 27.50 -2.63
C GLY A 17 -0.27 26.25 -1.76
N LEU A 18 -1.11 26.04 -0.75
CA LEU A 18 -0.83 25.05 0.32
C LEU A 18 -1.73 23.81 0.33
N THR A 19 -2.85 23.78 -0.39
CA THR A 19 -3.83 22.67 -0.28
C THR A 19 -3.72 21.62 -1.40
N LEU A 20 -3.11 21.94 -2.53
CA LEU A 20 -3.00 21.03 -3.67
C LEU A 20 -1.92 19.92 -3.54
N PRO A 21 -0.77 20.13 -2.87
CA PRO A 21 0.30 19.12 -2.85
C PRO A 21 -0.07 17.83 -2.12
N THR A 22 -0.85 17.92 -1.04
CA THR A 22 -1.15 16.78 -0.16
C THR A 22 -2.02 15.75 -0.86
N LEU A 23 -3.13 16.17 -1.48
CA LEU A 23 -4.06 15.27 -2.15
C LEU A 23 -3.42 14.56 -3.36
N ALA A 24 -2.54 15.25 -4.09
CA ALA A 24 -1.78 14.63 -5.18
C ALA A 24 -0.80 13.56 -4.66
N GLN A 25 -0.11 13.86 -3.55
CA GLN A 25 0.82 12.94 -2.91
C GLN A 25 0.11 11.69 -2.35
N ASP A 26 -1.05 11.85 -1.73
CA ASP A 26 -1.84 10.72 -1.21
C ASP A 26 -2.23 9.74 -2.32
N ASN A 27 -2.66 10.28 -3.45
CA ASN A 27 -3.06 9.47 -4.59
C ASN A 27 -1.88 8.67 -5.17
N PHE A 28 -0.67 9.25 -5.20
CA PHE A 28 0.53 8.52 -5.63
C PHE A 28 0.86 7.37 -4.68
N ARG A 29 0.90 7.61 -3.37
CA ARG A 29 1.25 6.58 -2.38
C ARG A 29 0.20 5.48 -2.29
N TYR A 30 -1.08 5.82 -2.43
CA TYR A 30 -2.15 4.83 -2.53
C TYR A 30 -2.02 3.96 -3.79
N ARG A 31 -1.73 4.56 -4.95
CA ARG A 31 -1.50 3.81 -6.19
C ARG A 31 -0.29 2.89 -6.08
N ASP A 32 0.79 3.37 -5.47
CA ASP A 32 1.99 2.58 -5.18
C ASP A 32 1.71 1.40 -4.24
N PHE A 33 0.91 1.63 -3.18
CA PHE A 33 0.43 0.57 -2.29
C PHE A 33 -0.33 -0.50 -3.08
N LEU A 34 -1.30 -0.12 -3.92
CA LEU A 34 -2.06 -1.08 -4.73
C LEU A 34 -1.15 -1.84 -5.72
N ALA A 35 -0.22 -1.14 -6.38
CA ALA A 35 0.72 -1.76 -7.31
C ALA A 35 1.58 -2.83 -6.63
N LYS A 36 2.02 -2.57 -5.39
CA LYS A 36 2.86 -3.47 -4.61
C LYS A 36 2.09 -4.60 -3.92
N HIS A 37 0.89 -4.33 -3.44
CA HIS A 37 0.22 -5.18 -2.44
C HIS A 37 -1.18 -5.65 -2.82
N TYR A 38 -1.78 -5.20 -3.93
CA TYR A 38 -3.13 -5.62 -4.29
C TYR A 38 -3.17 -6.53 -5.52
N ASP A 39 -3.90 -7.62 -5.43
CA ASP A 39 -4.26 -8.47 -6.57
C ASP A 39 -5.63 -9.11 -6.32
N GLY A 40 -6.68 -8.50 -6.87
CA GLY A 40 -8.07 -8.81 -6.49
C GLY A 40 -8.49 -10.26 -6.78
N THR A 41 -8.05 -10.81 -7.91
CA THR A 41 -8.44 -12.13 -8.40
C THR A 41 -7.18 -12.94 -8.81
N PRO A 42 -6.41 -13.44 -7.83
CA PRO A 42 -5.16 -14.13 -8.12
C PRO A 42 -5.41 -15.50 -8.75
N GLU A 43 -4.53 -15.91 -9.65
CA GLU A 43 -4.55 -17.25 -10.24
C GLU A 43 -3.46 -18.14 -9.61
N GLY A 44 -3.83 -19.33 -9.14
CA GLY A 44 -2.92 -20.35 -8.61
C GLY A 44 -2.31 -20.08 -7.22
N ARG A 45 -1.89 -18.83 -6.92
CA ARG A 45 -1.26 -18.44 -5.64
C ARG A 45 -0.10 -19.36 -5.22
N ASN A 46 0.72 -19.79 -6.18
CA ASN A 46 1.88 -20.68 -6.03
C ASN A 46 3.21 -19.95 -6.36
N ASP A 47 4.33 -20.68 -6.36
CA ASP A 47 5.66 -20.10 -6.63
C ASP A 47 5.69 -19.36 -7.99
N ARG A 48 5.07 -19.93 -9.04
CA ARG A 48 4.94 -19.30 -10.37
C ARG A 48 4.12 -18.01 -10.32
N TYR A 49 3.04 -17.97 -9.54
CA TYR A 49 2.27 -16.75 -9.30
C TYR A 49 3.14 -15.65 -8.71
N CYS A 50 3.95 -15.97 -7.69
CA CYS A 50 4.85 -15.02 -7.07
C CYS A 50 5.90 -14.51 -8.07
N GLU A 51 6.61 -15.39 -8.77
CA GLU A 51 7.63 -14.99 -9.74
C GLU A 51 7.07 -14.09 -10.86
N SER A 52 5.93 -14.47 -11.43
CA SER A 52 5.28 -13.71 -12.50
C SER A 52 4.72 -12.37 -12.02
N THR A 53 4.05 -12.35 -10.86
CA THR A 53 3.45 -11.14 -10.31
C THR A 53 4.52 -10.18 -9.83
N MET A 54 5.54 -10.63 -9.09
CA MET A 54 6.65 -9.78 -8.65
C MET A 54 7.34 -9.08 -9.83
N ARG A 55 7.56 -9.79 -10.95
CA ARG A 55 8.09 -9.19 -12.19
C ARG A 55 7.14 -8.16 -12.79
N ARG A 56 5.85 -8.50 -12.93
CA ARG A 56 4.81 -7.60 -13.46
C ARG A 56 4.63 -6.34 -12.62
N ARG A 57 4.90 -6.40 -11.31
CA ARG A 57 4.84 -5.25 -10.39
C ARG A 57 6.20 -4.54 -10.23
N HIS A 58 7.20 -4.89 -11.03
CA HIS A 58 8.53 -4.28 -11.00
C HIS A 58 9.26 -4.39 -9.63
N LEU A 59 9.07 -5.51 -8.93
CA LEU A 59 9.68 -5.79 -7.61
C LEU A 59 10.90 -6.73 -7.71
N THR A 60 11.59 -6.70 -8.86
CA THR A 60 12.66 -7.64 -9.21
C THR A 60 13.99 -6.95 -9.57
N SER A 61 14.11 -5.63 -9.39
CA SER A 61 15.36 -4.90 -9.69
C SER A 61 15.70 -3.88 -8.59
N PRO A 62 16.22 -4.32 -7.42
CA PRO A 62 16.62 -5.69 -7.08
C PRO A 62 15.43 -6.59 -6.68
N CYS A 63 15.70 -7.90 -6.53
CA CYS A 63 14.71 -8.84 -5.99
C CYS A 63 14.30 -8.41 -4.58
N LYS A 64 13.02 -8.07 -4.39
CA LYS A 64 12.49 -7.70 -3.07
C LYS A 64 12.40 -8.95 -2.18
N ASP A 65 13.02 -8.92 -1.00
CA ASP A 65 13.15 -10.10 -0.13
C ASP A 65 11.81 -10.74 0.27
N THR A 66 10.80 -9.91 0.57
CA THR A 66 9.45 -10.37 0.92
C THR A 66 8.43 -9.34 0.46
N ASN A 67 7.31 -9.83 -0.09
CA ASN A 67 6.18 -8.99 -0.45
C ASN A 67 4.88 -9.77 -0.31
N THR A 68 3.85 -9.15 0.27
CA THR A 68 2.53 -9.76 0.42
C THR A 68 1.52 -9.11 -0.51
N PHE A 69 0.78 -9.95 -1.25
CA PHE A 69 -0.38 -9.56 -2.04
C PHE A 69 -1.67 -9.87 -1.28
N ILE A 70 -2.58 -8.89 -1.24
CA ILE A 70 -3.90 -8.92 -0.63
C ILE A 70 -4.92 -9.13 -1.75
N HIS A 71 -5.86 -10.05 -1.51
CA HIS A 71 -6.87 -10.46 -2.48
C HIS A 71 -8.28 -10.06 -2.04
N GLY A 72 -9.21 -10.07 -2.99
CA GLY A 72 -10.61 -9.70 -2.77
C GLY A 72 -10.92 -8.24 -3.12
N ASN A 73 -11.87 -7.64 -2.41
CA ASN A 73 -12.42 -6.33 -2.75
C ASN A 73 -11.54 -5.19 -2.24
N ARG A 74 -11.08 -4.33 -3.16
CA ARG A 74 -10.32 -3.10 -2.86
C ARG A 74 -11.02 -2.17 -1.86
N HIS A 75 -12.35 -2.01 -1.94
CA HIS A 75 -13.09 -1.16 -1.00
C HIS A 75 -12.95 -1.65 0.43
N HIS A 76 -12.90 -2.96 0.63
CA HIS A 76 -12.74 -3.57 1.94
C HIS A 76 -11.35 -3.31 2.55
N ILE A 77 -10.31 -3.21 1.70
CA ILE A 77 -8.96 -2.80 2.11
C ILE A 77 -8.96 -1.32 2.51
N ASN A 78 -9.59 -0.45 1.72
CA ASN A 78 -9.68 0.98 2.04
C ASN A 78 -10.43 1.22 3.37
N ALA A 79 -11.47 0.43 3.65
CA ALA A 79 -12.25 0.50 4.88
C ALA A 79 -11.45 0.25 6.17
N ILE A 80 -10.22 -0.31 6.07
CA ILE A 80 -9.31 -0.45 7.22
C ILE A 80 -8.87 0.94 7.73
N CYS A 81 -8.83 1.95 6.86
CA CYS A 81 -8.48 3.31 7.24
C CYS A 81 -9.58 4.06 7.98
N GLY A 82 -10.80 3.50 8.03
CA GLY A 82 -11.91 3.98 8.86
C GLY A 82 -12.27 2.98 9.95
N ASP A 83 -13.36 3.26 10.66
CA ASP A 83 -13.87 2.39 11.72
C ASP A 83 -14.79 1.28 11.19
N GLU A 84 -15.11 1.29 9.90
CA GLU A 84 -15.87 0.21 9.25
C GLU A 84 -15.13 -1.13 9.35
N ASN A 85 -13.84 -1.15 8.97
CA ASN A 85 -13.03 -2.38 9.00
C ASN A 85 -11.66 -2.21 9.69
N GLY A 86 -11.41 -1.09 10.38
CA GLY A 86 -10.14 -0.83 11.06
C GLY A 86 -10.27 -0.63 12.56
N ASN A 87 -9.27 -1.07 13.30
CA ASN A 87 -8.99 -0.64 14.67
C ASN A 87 -7.59 0.01 14.73
N PRO A 88 -7.35 0.98 15.62
CA PRO A 88 -5.99 1.48 15.87
C PRO A 88 -5.01 0.35 16.26
N TYR A 89 -3.77 0.42 15.76
CA TYR A 89 -2.73 -0.60 16.01
C TYR A 89 -1.36 0.02 16.25
N GLY A 90 -1.22 0.86 17.27
CA GLY A 90 0.06 1.49 17.63
C GLY A 90 0.56 2.51 16.61
N GLY A 91 1.08 3.65 17.10
CA GLY A 91 1.51 4.75 16.24
C GLY A 91 0.41 5.15 15.24
N ASN A 92 0.77 5.24 13.95
CA ASN A 92 -0.14 5.61 12.85
C ASN A 92 -0.66 4.38 12.06
N LEU A 93 -0.56 3.18 12.63
CA LEU A 93 -1.00 1.95 11.97
C LEU A 93 -2.42 1.57 12.39
N ARG A 94 -3.10 0.81 11.53
CA ARG A 94 -4.43 0.26 11.75
C ARG A 94 -4.44 -1.21 11.39
N ILE A 95 -5.10 -2.03 12.20
CA ILE A 95 -5.30 -3.46 11.96
C ILE A 95 -6.72 -3.69 11.43
N SER A 96 -6.86 -4.58 10.45
CA SER A 96 -8.17 -4.94 9.95
C SER A 96 -9.00 -5.70 10.99
N LYS A 97 -10.31 -5.47 11.01
CA LYS A 97 -11.27 -6.25 11.82
C LYS A 97 -11.50 -7.63 11.19
N SER A 98 -11.70 -7.67 9.88
CA SER A 98 -11.85 -8.90 9.11
C SER A 98 -10.51 -9.46 8.60
N PRO A 99 -10.40 -10.79 8.42
CA PRO A 99 -9.26 -11.37 7.72
C PRO A 99 -9.32 -11.13 6.21
N PHE A 100 -8.15 -11.05 5.58
CA PHE A 100 -7.98 -11.02 4.13
C PHE A 100 -7.29 -12.28 3.65
N GLN A 101 -7.66 -12.73 2.45
CA GLN A 101 -6.88 -13.70 1.71
C GLN A 101 -5.58 -13.03 1.25
N VAL A 102 -4.44 -13.63 1.56
CA VAL A 102 -3.12 -13.10 1.23
C VAL A 102 -2.22 -14.16 0.61
N THR A 103 -1.26 -13.71 -0.19
CA THR A 103 -0.15 -14.55 -0.66
C THR A 103 1.15 -13.79 -0.41
N THR A 104 1.97 -14.32 0.49
CA THR A 104 3.30 -13.80 0.78
C THR A 104 4.31 -14.48 -0.14
N CYS A 105 5.07 -13.67 -0.87
CA CYS A 105 6.13 -14.08 -1.78
C CYS A 105 7.48 -13.81 -1.10
N LYS A 106 8.20 -14.86 -0.72
CA LYS A 106 9.51 -14.77 -0.08
C LYS A 106 10.62 -15.19 -1.04
N LEU A 107 11.62 -14.34 -1.21
CA LEU A 107 12.76 -14.59 -2.08
C LEU A 107 13.48 -15.88 -1.67
N HIS A 108 13.86 -16.69 -2.65
CA HIS A 108 14.53 -17.96 -2.48
C HIS A 108 15.78 -18.04 -3.36
N GLY A 109 16.85 -18.66 -2.86
CA GLY A 109 18.12 -18.82 -3.59
C GLY A 109 19.18 -17.74 -3.33
N GLY A 110 18.94 -16.79 -2.42
CA GLY A 110 19.95 -15.88 -1.85
C GLY A 110 20.48 -14.77 -2.77
N SER A 111 20.28 -14.85 -4.09
CA SER A 111 20.67 -13.78 -5.02
C SER A 111 19.67 -12.62 -4.98
N PRO A 112 20.11 -11.38 -4.74
CA PRO A 112 19.27 -10.19 -4.89
C PRO A 112 19.11 -9.76 -6.35
N ARG A 113 19.76 -10.45 -7.30
CA ARG A 113 19.70 -10.18 -8.75
C ARG A 113 18.77 -11.17 -9.45
N PRO A 114 18.07 -10.75 -10.52
CA PRO A 114 17.31 -11.65 -11.40
C PRO A 114 18.13 -12.84 -11.92
N PRO A 115 17.49 -13.98 -12.24
CA PRO A 115 16.06 -14.24 -12.09
C PRO A 115 15.65 -14.48 -10.62
N CYS A 116 14.67 -13.72 -10.14
CA CYS A 116 14.18 -13.81 -8.77
C CYS A 116 13.24 -15.01 -8.62
N ARG A 117 13.62 -15.98 -7.80
CA ARG A 117 12.78 -17.14 -7.45
C ARG A 117 12.07 -16.88 -6.13
N TYR A 118 10.78 -17.21 -6.06
CA TYR A 118 9.97 -16.94 -4.87
C TYR A 118 9.26 -18.19 -4.38
N ARG A 119 9.15 -18.32 -3.06
CA ARG A 119 8.24 -19.26 -2.40
C ARG A 119 6.95 -18.54 -2.04
N ALA A 120 5.83 -19.12 -2.43
CA ALA A 120 4.50 -18.61 -2.11
C ALA A 120 3.97 -19.24 -0.82
N THR A 121 3.54 -18.40 0.12
CA THR A 121 2.80 -18.81 1.31
C THR A 121 1.41 -18.20 1.26
N ARG A 122 0.39 -19.06 1.15
CA ARG A 122 -1.02 -18.66 1.18
C ARG A 122 -1.47 -18.51 2.63
N GLY A 123 -2.33 -17.53 2.89
CA GLY A 123 -2.92 -17.34 4.20
C GLY A 123 -4.27 -16.64 4.16
N SER A 124 -4.95 -16.66 5.30
CA SER A 124 -6.13 -15.86 5.60
C SER A 124 -5.93 -15.26 6.98
N ARG A 125 -5.75 -13.93 7.05
CA ARG A 125 -5.42 -13.26 8.31
C ARG A 125 -5.72 -11.77 8.26
N ASN A 126 -5.82 -11.18 9.44
CA ASN A 126 -5.92 -9.73 9.56
C ASN A 126 -4.58 -9.11 9.14
N ILE A 127 -4.66 -7.91 8.58
CA ILE A 127 -3.50 -7.17 8.05
C ILE A 127 -3.36 -5.84 8.76
N VAL A 128 -2.14 -5.32 8.80
CA VAL A 128 -1.80 -4.04 9.43
C VAL A 128 -1.33 -3.08 8.34
N VAL A 129 -1.95 -1.90 8.27
CA VAL A 129 -1.65 -0.88 7.26
C VAL A 129 -1.41 0.49 7.89
N GLY A 130 -0.59 1.30 7.23
CA GLY A 130 -0.50 2.74 7.48
C GLY A 130 -1.47 3.47 6.55
N CYS A 131 -2.17 4.48 7.07
CA CYS A 131 -3.20 5.22 6.34
C CYS A 131 -2.85 6.72 6.23
N GLU A 132 -3.14 7.31 5.07
CA GLU A 132 -3.06 8.75 4.82
C GLU A 132 -4.34 9.18 4.11
N ASN A 133 -5.01 10.22 4.62
CA ASN A 133 -6.24 10.78 4.07
C ASN A 133 -7.31 9.72 3.73
N GLY A 134 -7.48 8.74 4.62
CA GLY A 134 -8.46 7.66 4.49
C GLY A 134 -8.07 6.52 3.54
N LEU A 135 -6.84 6.52 3.01
CA LEU A 135 -6.34 5.53 2.07
C LEU A 135 -5.12 4.78 2.61
N PRO A 136 -5.00 3.46 2.35
CA PRO A 136 -3.84 2.69 2.79
C PRO A 136 -2.62 3.02 1.91
N VAL A 137 -1.50 3.35 2.52
CA VAL A 137 -0.25 3.75 1.84
C VAL A 137 0.95 2.88 2.20
N HIS A 138 0.77 1.96 3.16
CA HIS A 138 1.81 1.06 3.63
C HIS A 138 1.19 -0.24 4.14
N LEU A 139 1.82 -1.38 3.84
CA LEU A 139 1.52 -2.68 4.45
C LEU A 139 2.67 -3.04 5.40
N ASP A 140 2.34 -3.33 6.66
CA ASP A 140 3.34 -3.83 7.60
C ASP A 140 3.64 -5.30 7.28
N GLU A 141 4.80 -5.56 6.69
CA GLU A 141 5.24 -6.90 6.31
C GLU A 141 5.74 -7.72 7.50
N SER A 142 6.01 -7.09 8.66
CA SER A 142 6.57 -7.77 9.84
C SER A 142 5.65 -8.86 10.37
N ILE A 143 4.33 -8.65 10.27
CA ILE A 143 3.33 -9.61 10.74
C ILE A 143 3.34 -10.93 9.94
N PHE A 144 3.83 -10.93 8.70
CA PHE A 144 3.89 -12.12 7.84
C PHE A 144 5.20 -12.91 7.98
N ARG A 145 6.15 -12.40 8.76
CA ARG A 145 7.35 -13.17 9.09
C ARG A 145 6.95 -14.31 10.04
N PRO A 146 7.54 -15.51 9.88
CA PRO A 146 7.41 -16.59 10.86
C PRO A 146 7.86 -16.14 12.25
#